data_AF-A0AAP5YCB8-F1
#
_entry.id   AF-A0AAP5YCB8-F1
#
_cell.length_a   1.000
_cell.length_b   1.000
_cell.length_c   1.000
_cell.angle_alpha   90.00
_cell.angle_beta   90.00
_cell.angle_gamma   90.00
#
_symmetry.space_group_name_H-M   'P 1'
#
loop_
_entity.id
_entity.type
_entity.pdbx_description
1 polymer ?
#
loop_
_entity_poly.entity_id
_entity_poly.type
_entity_poly.pdbx_seq_one_letter_code
_entity_poly.pdbx_strand_id
1 'polypeptide(L)'
;FYIIFNDDTDMYWARSRVLEYLSQVAPKLPPSAKPTLGPDATGVGWVYSYVLQDKTGQHDLAELRSLQDWFLKYELQTVDGVSEVATVGGMVKQYQVQIDPAKLRAYNLTLQQVNMAIQNGNQETGASVVEVAEAEHMVRTTGYLTSIEDIKSLPLKVTDKGTPLLLGDIADINLGPQMRRGISELNGEGEAVGGVIVMRYGENASEVISKVKDKLEDLQRSLPDGVEIVTTYDRSTLINAAVDNLWKKLAEEFIVVAIVCALFLFHIRSSLVIALSLPVGILAAFIVMHSQGINANIMSLGGIAIAIGAMVDGAIVMIESVHKHIERTPLTDKNRWQVIGKAAEEVGAPL
;
A
#
# COMPACT_ATOMS: atom_id res chain seq x y z
N PHE A 1 -7.33 10.53 15.75
CA PHE A 1 -8.01 9.64 16.70
C PHE A 1 -8.01 8.24 16.11
N TYR A 2 -7.74 7.22 16.93
CA TYR A 2 -7.87 5.83 16.52
C TYR A 2 -9.13 5.27 17.18
N ILE A 3 -10.01 4.69 16.37
CA ILE A 3 -11.23 4.02 16.84
C ILE A 3 -11.01 2.54 16.56
N ILE A 4 -10.93 1.74 17.63
CA ILE A 4 -10.72 0.30 17.55
C ILE A 4 -12.07 -0.37 17.77
N PHE A 5 -12.43 -1.28 16.88
CA PHE A 5 -13.67 -2.04 16.93
C PHE A 5 -13.42 -3.44 17.49
N ASN A 6 -14.49 -4.15 17.85
CA ASN A 6 -14.41 -5.56 18.19
C ASN A 6 -14.01 -6.39 16.95
N ASP A 7 -13.32 -7.51 17.15
CA ASP A 7 -12.65 -8.27 16.09
C ASP A 7 -13.56 -8.68 14.92
N ASP A 8 -14.81 -9.05 15.18
CA ASP A 8 -15.76 -9.53 14.16
C ASP A 8 -16.47 -8.39 13.37
N THR A 9 -16.03 -7.15 13.54
CA THR A 9 -16.69 -6.00 12.91
C THR A 9 -16.23 -5.81 11.47
N ASP A 10 -17.17 -5.82 10.52
CA ASP A 10 -16.88 -5.47 9.14
C ASP A 10 -16.28 -4.06 9.01
N MET A 11 -15.20 -3.95 8.24
CA MET A 11 -14.43 -2.72 8.11
C MET A 11 -15.24 -1.60 7.45
N TYR A 12 -16.00 -1.89 6.40
CA TYR A 12 -16.76 -0.87 5.69
C TYR A 12 -17.99 -0.42 6.48
N TRP A 13 -18.62 -1.32 7.24
CA TRP A 13 -19.63 -0.97 8.22
C TRP A 13 -19.06 -0.04 9.29
N ALA A 14 -17.90 -0.38 9.86
CA ALA A 14 -17.23 0.44 10.87
C ALA A 14 -16.92 1.84 10.33
N ARG A 15 -16.34 1.93 9.13
CA ARG A 15 -16.05 3.21 8.46
C ARG A 15 -17.31 4.03 8.21
N SER A 16 -18.39 3.40 7.77
CA SER A 16 -19.69 4.05 7.55
C SER A 16 -20.28 4.59 8.85
N ARG A 17 -20.19 3.83 9.95
CA ARG A 17 -20.61 4.29 11.28
C ARG A 17 -19.77 5.48 11.75
N VAL A 18 -18.44 5.42 11.60
CA VAL A 18 -17.56 6.55 11.96
C VAL A 18 -17.94 7.79 11.16
N LEU A 19 -18.20 7.65 9.85
CA LEU A 19 -18.57 8.78 8.99
C LEU A 19 -19.88 9.43 9.44
N GLU A 20 -20.88 8.63 9.84
CA GLU A 20 -22.13 9.13 10.40
C GLU A 20 -21.88 10.00 11.65
N TYR A 21 -21.13 9.51 12.62
CA TYR A 21 -20.80 10.28 13.83
C TYR A 21 -19.92 11.49 13.54
N LEU A 22 -19.00 11.38 12.58
CA LEU A 22 -18.14 12.49 12.15
C LEU A 22 -18.98 13.64 11.58
N SER A 23 -20.00 13.33 10.80
CA SER A 23 -20.91 14.33 10.23
C SER A 23 -21.70 15.09 11.30
N GLN A 24 -22.07 14.43 12.40
CA GLN A 24 -22.79 15.05 13.52
C GLN A 24 -21.90 15.93 14.39
N VAL A 25 -20.60 15.61 14.47
CA VAL A 25 -19.62 16.37 15.27
C VAL A 25 -19.01 17.52 14.48
N ALA A 26 -18.94 17.42 13.14
CA ALA A 26 -18.33 18.45 12.30
C ALA A 26 -18.79 19.89 12.58
N PRO A 27 -20.09 20.18 12.82
CA PRO A 27 -20.55 21.54 13.15
C PRO A 27 -20.09 22.05 14.54
N LYS A 28 -19.69 21.15 15.44
CA LYS A 28 -19.21 21.48 16.80
C LYS A 28 -17.70 21.75 16.84
N LEU A 29 -16.99 21.49 15.74
CA LEU A 29 -15.55 21.71 15.66
C LEU A 29 -15.25 23.19 15.34
N PRO A 30 -14.07 23.70 15.74
CA PRO A 30 -13.62 25.03 15.34
C PRO A 30 -13.65 25.18 13.80
N PRO A 31 -13.94 26.37 13.25
CA PRO A 31 -14.06 26.58 11.80
C PRO A 31 -12.84 26.15 10.96
N SER A 32 -11.64 26.13 11.57
CA SER A 32 -10.40 25.71 10.92
C SER A 32 -10.16 24.19 10.94
N ALA A 33 -10.91 23.43 11.74
CA ALA A 33 -10.74 21.99 11.88
C ALA A 33 -11.62 21.25 10.87
N LYS A 34 -10.97 20.58 9.89
CA LYS A 34 -11.64 19.75 8.88
C LYS A 34 -11.37 18.28 9.18
N PRO A 35 -12.29 17.56 9.85
CA PRO A 35 -12.09 16.15 10.11
C PRO A 35 -12.17 15.35 8.80
N THR A 36 -11.26 14.39 8.63
CA THR A 36 -11.24 13.49 7.48
C THR A 36 -11.17 12.04 7.95
N LEU A 37 -11.75 11.13 7.17
CA LEU A 37 -11.61 9.70 7.42
C LEU A 37 -10.22 9.24 6.91
N GLY A 38 -9.59 8.32 7.63
CA GLY A 38 -8.32 7.72 7.21
C GLY A 38 -8.46 6.84 5.96
N PRO A 39 -7.32 6.41 5.37
CA PRO A 39 -7.32 5.49 4.24
C PRO A 39 -8.02 4.17 4.60
N ASP A 40 -8.37 3.39 3.58
CA ASP A 40 -8.97 2.06 3.73
C ASP A 40 -7.91 0.98 3.94
N ALA A 41 -7.01 1.24 4.89
CA ALA A 41 -5.86 0.44 5.17
C ALA A 41 -5.44 0.56 6.65
N THR A 42 -4.50 -0.30 7.06
CA THR A 42 -3.90 -0.30 8.40
C THR A 42 -2.39 -0.06 8.30
N GLY A 43 -1.70 0.06 9.44
CA GLY A 43 -0.24 0.16 9.47
C GLY A 43 0.48 -1.07 8.87
N VAL A 44 -0.21 -2.20 8.75
CA VAL A 44 0.30 -3.41 8.08
C VAL A 44 0.18 -3.30 6.56
N GLY A 45 -0.57 -2.34 6.03
CA GLY A 45 -0.76 -2.13 4.59
C GLY A 45 0.47 -1.62 3.84
N TRP A 46 1.59 -1.31 4.53
CA TRP A 46 2.79 -0.75 3.92
C TRP A 46 3.57 -1.82 3.15
N VAL A 47 3.29 -1.98 1.86
CA VAL A 47 3.76 -3.13 1.06
C VAL A 47 5.00 -2.84 0.24
N TYR A 48 5.19 -1.60 -0.20
CA TYR A 48 6.30 -1.18 -1.05
C TYR A 48 6.71 0.25 -0.71
N SER A 49 8.00 0.54 -0.71
CA SER A 49 8.52 1.89 -0.52
C SER A 49 9.69 2.16 -1.44
N TYR A 50 9.77 3.40 -1.90
CA TYR A 50 10.81 3.86 -2.80
C TYR A 50 11.22 5.29 -2.46
N VAL A 51 12.37 5.68 -2.99
CA VAL A 51 12.92 7.03 -2.92
C VAL A 51 13.22 7.52 -4.33
N LEU A 52 12.95 8.80 -4.58
CA LEU A 52 13.39 9.51 -5.78
C LEU A 52 14.80 10.01 -5.54
N GLN A 53 15.72 9.56 -6.38
CA GLN A 53 17.11 9.99 -6.36
C GLN A 53 17.44 10.65 -7.70
N ASP A 54 17.96 11.87 -7.66
CA ASP A 54 18.59 12.49 -8.83
C ASP A 54 20.11 12.42 -8.67
N LYS A 55 20.77 11.64 -9.52
CA LYS A 55 22.23 11.48 -9.51
C LYS A 55 22.95 12.65 -10.17
N THR A 56 22.25 13.46 -10.96
CA THR A 56 22.81 14.60 -11.68
C THR A 56 22.85 15.86 -10.83
N GLY A 57 22.01 15.93 -9.78
CA GLY A 57 21.87 17.10 -8.92
C GLY A 57 21.20 18.29 -9.61
N GLN A 58 20.49 18.06 -10.71
CA GLN A 58 19.73 19.08 -11.44
C GLN A 58 18.41 19.40 -10.74
N HIS A 59 17.86 18.44 -10.00
CA HIS A 59 16.59 18.55 -9.30
C HIS A 59 16.76 18.63 -7.79
N ASP A 60 16.12 19.63 -7.19
CA ASP A 60 16.14 19.82 -5.74
C ASP A 60 15.05 19.01 -5.03
N LEU A 61 15.08 19.02 -3.69
CA LEU A 61 14.10 18.32 -2.85
C LEU A 61 12.67 18.84 -3.00
N ALA A 62 12.49 20.07 -3.49
CA ALA A 62 11.18 20.65 -3.72
C ALA A 62 10.59 20.18 -5.05
N GLU A 63 11.42 20.11 -6.09
CA GLU A 63 11.05 19.57 -7.40
C GLU A 63 10.73 18.08 -7.31
N LEU A 64 11.57 17.29 -6.65
CA LEU A 64 11.30 15.86 -6.41
C LEU A 64 10.03 15.66 -5.58
N ARG A 65 9.79 16.54 -4.60
CA ARG A 65 8.55 16.51 -3.81
C ARG A 65 7.32 16.85 -4.63
N SER A 66 7.41 17.84 -5.51
CA SER A 66 6.35 18.19 -6.46
C SER A 66 6.08 17.05 -7.45
N LEU A 67 7.12 16.41 -7.98
CA LEU A 67 7.00 15.24 -8.85
C LEU A 67 6.28 14.08 -8.13
N GLN A 68 6.64 13.82 -6.88
CA GLN A 68 5.98 12.80 -6.06
C GLN A 68 4.51 13.13 -5.81
N ASP A 69 4.20 14.35 -5.35
CA ASP A 69 2.83 14.72 -4.94
C ASP A 69 1.86 14.92 -6.11
N TRP A 70 2.34 15.41 -7.26
CA TRP A 70 1.49 15.83 -8.39
C TRP A 70 1.55 14.91 -9.61
N PHE A 71 2.50 13.98 -9.67
CA PHE A 71 2.59 13.00 -10.76
C PHE A 71 2.52 11.57 -10.22
N LEU A 72 3.56 11.11 -9.52
CA LEU A 72 3.67 9.70 -9.11
C LEU A 72 2.54 9.26 -8.18
N LYS A 73 2.18 10.09 -7.21
CA LYS A 73 1.07 9.80 -6.29
C LYS A 73 -0.22 9.50 -7.05
N TYR A 74 -0.60 10.34 -8.00
CA TYR A 74 -1.84 10.15 -8.76
C TYR A 74 -1.79 8.92 -9.65
N GLU A 75 -0.68 8.72 -10.37
CA GLU A 75 -0.50 7.55 -11.24
C GLU A 75 -0.53 6.24 -10.47
N LEU A 76 0.13 6.17 -9.30
CA LEU A 76 0.20 4.97 -8.48
C LEU A 76 -1.08 4.72 -7.68
N GLN A 77 -1.85 5.77 -7.35
CA GLN A 77 -3.18 5.61 -6.76
C GLN A 77 -4.21 5.00 -7.72
N THR A 78 -3.94 4.98 -9.02
CA THR A 78 -4.82 4.29 -10.00
C THR A 78 -4.65 2.77 -10.00
N VAL A 79 -3.58 2.25 -9.39
CA VAL A 79 -3.30 0.82 -9.37
C VAL A 79 -4.30 0.11 -8.47
N ASP A 80 -4.92 -0.94 -9.00
CA ASP A 80 -5.91 -1.72 -8.26
C ASP A 80 -5.31 -2.38 -7.01
N GLY A 81 -6.05 -2.35 -5.91
CA GLY A 81 -5.63 -2.77 -4.58
C GLY A 81 -4.76 -1.78 -3.79
N VAL A 82 -4.37 -0.63 -4.37
CA VAL A 82 -3.74 0.47 -3.62
C VAL A 82 -4.82 1.31 -2.93
N SER A 83 -4.67 1.56 -1.63
CA SER A 83 -5.55 2.48 -0.89
C SER A 83 -4.98 3.88 -0.79
N GLU A 84 -3.67 4.03 -0.64
CA GLU A 84 -3.02 5.31 -0.49
C GLU A 84 -1.57 5.23 -0.97
N VAL A 85 -1.10 6.34 -1.56
CA VAL A 85 0.31 6.57 -1.83
C VAL A 85 0.74 7.74 -0.96
N ALA A 86 1.45 7.44 0.10
CA ALA A 86 1.86 8.41 1.12
C ALA A 86 3.26 8.93 0.80
N THR A 87 3.38 10.26 0.68
CA THR A 87 4.68 10.91 0.46
C THR A 87 5.43 11.07 1.77
N VAL A 88 6.71 10.69 1.79
CA VAL A 88 7.61 10.82 2.93
C VAL A 88 8.82 11.70 2.57
N GLY A 89 9.18 12.62 3.45
CA GLY A 89 10.31 13.54 3.23
C GLY A 89 10.04 14.63 2.18
N GLY A 90 11.13 15.22 1.67
CA GLY A 90 11.11 16.34 0.73
C GLY A 90 10.65 17.68 1.29
N MET A 91 10.66 18.69 0.42
CA MET A 91 10.31 20.07 0.77
C MET A 91 9.08 20.52 -0.01
N VAL A 92 7.96 20.77 0.65
CA VAL A 92 6.79 21.34 -0.05
C VAL A 92 7.10 22.81 -0.34
N LYS A 93 7.08 23.18 -1.62
CA LYS A 93 7.31 24.54 -2.09
C LYS A 93 6.26 25.50 -1.51
N GLN A 94 6.72 26.51 -0.78
CA GLN A 94 5.87 27.54 -0.16
C GLN A 94 6.36 28.94 -0.56
N TYR A 95 5.43 29.78 -1.01
CA TYR A 95 5.67 31.22 -1.12
C TYR A 95 5.61 31.84 0.28
N GLN A 96 6.74 32.38 0.74
CA GLN A 96 6.86 32.96 2.07
C GLN A 96 6.90 34.49 1.97
N VAL A 97 5.89 35.14 2.56
CA VAL A 97 5.79 36.60 2.64
C VAL A 97 6.35 37.05 3.99
N GLN A 98 7.58 37.56 4.00
CA GLN A 98 8.29 38.02 5.19
C GLN A 98 8.07 39.52 5.35
N ILE A 99 7.11 39.89 6.21
CA ILE A 99 6.68 41.28 6.38
C ILE A 99 7.61 42.02 7.35
N ASP A 100 8.03 43.23 6.98
CA ASP A 100 8.82 44.11 7.84
C ASP A 100 7.91 44.91 8.82
N PRO A 101 7.99 44.68 10.15
CA PRO A 101 7.17 45.40 11.13
C PRO A 101 7.47 46.91 11.19
N ALA A 102 8.66 47.36 10.80
CA ALA A 102 8.99 48.78 10.75
C ALA A 102 8.25 49.46 9.59
N LYS A 103 8.20 48.82 8.41
CA LYS A 103 7.47 49.33 7.25
C LYS A 103 5.96 49.34 7.49
N LEU A 104 5.40 48.31 8.12
CA LEU A 104 3.98 48.32 8.52
C LEU A 104 3.62 49.54 9.36
N ARG A 105 4.46 49.87 10.35
CA ARG A 105 4.27 51.06 11.20
C ARG A 105 4.40 52.35 10.40
N ALA A 106 5.40 52.44 9.53
CA ALA A 106 5.64 53.64 8.70
C ALA A 106 4.45 53.96 7.77
N TYR A 107 3.79 52.93 7.21
CA TYR A 107 2.64 53.08 6.33
C TYR A 107 1.29 52.99 7.04
N ASN A 108 1.27 52.89 8.38
CA ASN A 108 0.08 52.72 9.20
C ASN A 108 -0.83 51.56 8.70
N LEU A 109 -0.21 50.42 8.44
CA LEU A 109 -0.87 49.19 8.02
C LEU A 109 -0.89 48.17 9.15
N THR A 110 -2.01 47.46 9.28
CA THR A 110 -2.15 46.32 10.19
C THR A 110 -1.84 45.01 9.46
N LEU A 111 -1.38 44.00 10.19
CA LEU A 111 -1.16 42.66 9.64
C LEU A 111 -2.46 42.06 9.05
N GLN A 112 -3.61 42.38 9.65
CA GLN A 112 -4.91 41.92 9.18
C GLN A 112 -5.25 42.47 7.79
N GLN A 113 -4.91 43.74 7.51
CA GLN A 113 -5.10 44.33 6.18
C GLN A 113 -4.24 43.64 5.12
N VAL A 114 -2.99 43.29 5.45
CA VAL A 114 -2.13 42.54 4.54
C VAL A 114 -2.70 41.14 4.25
N ASN A 115 -3.15 40.43 5.30
CA ASN A 115 -3.78 39.12 5.13
C ASN A 115 -5.04 39.18 4.24
N MET A 116 -5.89 40.20 4.42
CA MET A 116 -7.06 40.40 3.56
C MET A 116 -6.68 40.70 2.12
N ALA A 117 -5.64 41.51 1.88
CA ALA A 117 -5.17 41.82 0.54
C ALA A 117 -4.68 40.57 -0.20
N ILE A 118 -3.90 39.72 0.47
CA ILE A 118 -3.43 38.44 -0.08
C ILE A 118 -4.60 37.50 -0.38
N GLN A 119 -5.58 37.40 0.53
CA GLN A 119 -6.76 36.54 0.32
C GLN A 119 -7.62 37.02 -0.85
N ASN A 120 -7.82 38.33 -1.01
CA ASN A 120 -8.62 38.90 -2.09
C ASN A 120 -7.89 38.90 -3.44
N GLY A 121 -6.56 38.91 -3.42
CA GLY A 121 -5.72 38.97 -4.61
C GLY A 121 -5.43 37.63 -5.30
N ASN A 122 -5.97 36.52 -4.79
CA ASN A 122 -5.75 35.18 -5.36
C ASN A 122 -7.08 34.46 -5.63
N GLN A 123 -7.92 35.04 -6.49
CA GLN A 123 -9.25 34.53 -6.81
C GLN A 123 -9.57 34.74 -8.28
N GLU A 124 -10.29 33.79 -8.87
CA GLU A 124 -10.90 33.96 -10.19
C GLU A 124 -12.42 34.02 -10.08
N THR A 125 -13.03 34.86 -10.91
CA THR A 125 -14.48 35.07 -10.91
C THR A 125 -15.01 34.97 -12.34
N GLY A 126 -16.05 34.15 -12.53
CA GLY A 126 -16.85 34.12 -13.75
C GLY A 126 -17.93 35.20 -13.70
N ALA A 127 -18.09 35.96 -14.78
CA ALA A 127 -19.08 37.02 -14.92
C ALA A 127 -20.23 36.62 -15.87
N SER A 128 -20.58 35.32 -15.87
CA SER A 128 -21.60 34.72 -16.74
C SER A 128 -21.23 34.80 -18.23
N VAL A 129 -22.23 34.74 -19.10
CA VAL A 129 -22.11 34.84 -20.56
C VAL A 129 -22.69 36.15 -21.07
N VAL A 130 -22.13 36.63 -22.17
CA VAL A 130 -22.72 37.70 -22.99
C VAL A 130 -23.06 37.10 -24.34
N GLU A 131 -24.32 37.21 -24.76
CA GLU A 131 -24.77 36.77 -26.07
C GLU A 131 -24.46 37.85 -27.12
N VAL A 132 -23.70 37.48 -28.15
CA VAL A 132 -23.39 38.34 -29.28
C VAL A 132 -23.48 37.49 -30.55
N ALA A 133 -24.27 37.95 -31.53
CA ALA A 133 -24.44 37.26 -32.82
C ALA A 133 -24.85 35.78 -32.68
N GLU A 134 -25.86 35.50 -31.84
CA GLU A 134 -26.39 34.15 -31.56
C GLU A 134 -25.33 33.18 -30.99
N ALA A 135 -24.23 33.71 -30.45
CA ALA A 135 -23.19 32.95 -29.75
C ALA A 135 -23.04 33.45 -28.31
N GLU A 136 -22.89 32.51 -27.37
CA GLU A 136 -22.62 32.81 -25.97
C GLU A 136 -21.11 32.95 -25.72
N HIS A 137 -20.68 34.12 -25.27
CA HIS A 137 -19.30 34.37 -24.87
C HIS A 137 -19.17 34.34 -23.35
N MET A 138 -18.45 33.35 -22.82
CA MET A 138 -18.12 33.30 -21.40
C MET A 138 -17.20 34.45 -21.01
N VAL A 139 -17.62 35.23 -20.02
CA VAL A 139 -16.80 36.29 -19.43
C VAL A 139 -16.09 35.72 -18.20
N ARG A 140 -14.76 35.62 -18.27
CA ARG A 140 -13.91 35.15 -17.17
C ARG A 140 -12.90 36.22 -16.79
N THR A 141 -12.79 36.49 -15.50
CA THR A 141 -11.73 37.34 -14.95
C THR A 141 -10.65 36.45 -14.34
N THR A 142 -9.40 36.63 -14.76
CA THR A 142 -8.25 35.95 -14.19
C THR A 142 -7.72 36.71 -12.97
N GLY A 143 -7.21 35.98 -11.98
CA GLY A 143 -6.69 36.57 -10.74
C GLY A 143 -5.91 35.59 -9.86
N TYR A 144 -5.46 34.46 -10.42
CA TYR A 144 -4.56 33.56 -9.71
C TYR A 144 -3.13 34.11 -9.68
N LEU A 145 -2.48 33.97 -8.53
CA LEU A 145 -1.07 34.29 -8.37
C LEU A 145 -0.24 33.12 -8.88
N THR A 146 0.57 33.36 -9.90
CA THR A 146 1.39 32.33 -10.55
C THR A 146 2.88 32.52 -10.29
N SER A 147 3.30 33.75 -10.00
CA SER A 147 4.70 34.14 -9.82
C SER A 147 4.93 34.92 -8.52
N ILE A 148 6.20 35.08 -8.15
CA ILE A 148 6.59 35.94 -7.02
C ILE A 148 6.26 37.40 -7.35
N GLU A 149 6.39 37.79 -8.61
CA GLU A 149 6.10 39.11 -9.14
C GLU A 149 4.62 39.45 -8.97
N ASP A 150 3.73 38.49 -9.23
CA ASP A 150 2.29 38.67 -9.01
C ASP A 150 2.01 38.98 -7.53
N ILE A 151 2.61 38.22 -6.62
CA ILE A 151 2.48 38.43 -5.17
C ILE A 151 3.03 39.80 -4.77
N LYS A 152 4.19 40.20 -5.30
CA LYS A 152 4.79 41.54 -5.03
C LYS A 152 3.90 42.67 -5.52
N SER A 153 3.20 42.46 -6.63
CA SER A 153 2.32 43.46 -7.27
C SER A 153 0.96 43.64 -6.59
N LEU A 154 0.66 42.86 -5.55
CA LEU A 154 -0.61 42.96 -4.84
C LEU A 154 -0.80 44.34 -4.20
N PRO A 155 -1.85 45.09 -4.56
CA PRO A 155 -2.12 46.41 -3.99
C PRO A 155 -2.64 46.29 -2.56
N LEU A 156 -2.04 47.04 -1.64
CA LEU A 156 -2.45 47.09 -0.23
C LEU A 156 -3.31 48.32 0.08
N LYS A 157 -2.87 49.48 -0.39
CA LYS A 157 -3.50 50.77 -0.14
C LYS A 157 -3.11 51.76 -1.24
N VAL A 158 -3.98 52.71 -1.54
CA VAL A 158 -3.61 53.89 -2.34
C VAL A 158 -3.28 55.04 -1.40
N THR A 159 -2.10 55.64 -1.57
CA THR A 159 -1.68 56.82 -0.79
C THR A 159 -2.50 58.05 -1.19
N ASP A 160 -2.50 59.09 -0.35
CA ASP A 160 -3.25 60.33 -0.60
C ASP A 160 -2.83 61.05 -1.90
N LYS A 161 -1.64 60.71 -2.43
CA LYS A 161 -1.10 61.20 -3.70
C LYS A 161 -1.49 60.35 -4.92
N GLY A 162 -2.31 59.32 -4.73
CA GLY A 162 -2.74 58.40 -5.80
C GLY A 162 -1.75 57.28 -6.13
N THR A 163 -0.60 57.20 -5.46
CA THR A 163 0.38 56.12 -5.68
C THR A 163 -0.05 54.86 -4.93
N PRO A 164 -0.16 53.69 -5.59
CA PRO A 164 -0.45 52.43 -4.93
C PRO A 164 0.76 51.97 -4.11
N LEU A 165 0.50 51.52 -2.89
CA LEU A 165 1.44 50.80 -2.04
C LEU A 165 1.22 49.30 -2.26
N LEU A 166 2.26 48.60 -2.68
CA LEU A 166 2.23 47.21 -3.05
C LEU A 166 2.78 46.31 -1.92
N LEU A 167 2.50 45.02 -1.99
CA LEU A 167 3.00 44.07 -1.01
C LEU A 167 4.54 43.98 -1.02
N GLY A 168 5.15 44.07 -2.21
CA GLY A 168 6.60 44.10 -2.36
C GLY A 168 7.28 45.30 -1.71
N ASP A 169 6.56 46.40 -1.44
CA ASP A 169 7.14 47.57 -0.77
C ASP A 169 7.40 47.29 0.71
N ILE A 170 6.57 46.46 1.33
CA ILE A 170 6.55 46.21 2.78
C ILE A 170 7.04 44.81 3.20
N ALA A 171 7.21 43.88 2.25
CA ALA A 171 7.56 42.50 2.53
C ALA A 171 8.54 41.94 1.52
N ASP A 172 9.46 41.10 2.01
CA ASP A 172 10.31 40.26 1.17
C ASP A 172 9.59 38.96 0.85
N ILE A 173 9.43 38.65 -0.44
CA ILE A 173 8.70 37.47 -0.90
C ILE A 173 9.70 36.54 -1.55
N ASN A 174 9.89 35.38 -0.91
CA ASN A 174 10.85 34.37 -1.32
C ASN A 174 10.19 33.00 -1.39
N LEU A 175 10.79 32.11 -2.18
CA LEU A 175 10.44 30.71 -2.17
C LEU A 175 11.17 30.01 -1.03
N GLY A 176 10.46 29.19 -0.27
CA GLY A 176 11.06 28.39 0.80
C GLY A 176 10.30 27.10 1.09
N PRO A 177 10.85 26.23 1.93
CA PRO A 177 10.17 25.01 2.34
C PRO A 177 9.05 25.32 3.34
N GLN A 178 7.92 24.64 3.19
CA GLN A 178 6.93 24.57 4.25
C GLN A 178 7.51 23.87 5.48
N MET A 179 6.98 24.20 6.67
CA MET A 179 7.31 23.49 7.92
C MET A 179 7.21 21.97 7.72
N ARG A 180 8.35 21.31 7.86
CA ARG A 180 8.49 19.87 7.66
C ARG A 180 7.93 19.11 8.85
N ARG A 181 7.06 18.15 8.58
CA ARG A 181 6.52 17.21 9.58
C ARG A 181 7.20 15.84 9.56
N GLY A 182 8.03 15.59 8.54
CA GLY A 182 8.77 14.35 8.37
C GLY A 182 10.03 14.61 7.55
N ILE A 183 11.04 13.78 7.79
CA ILE A 183 12.33 13.81 7.12
C ILE A 183 12.59 12.39 6.62
N SER A 184 13.10 12.26 5.41
CA SER A 184 13.58 10.99 4.88
C SER A 184 15.02 11.17 4.43
N GLU A 185 15.80 10.13 4.59
CA GLU A 185 17.24 10.08 4.32
C GLU A 185 17.52 8.74 3.65
N LEU A 186 18.48 8.71 2.72
CA LEU A 186 18.87 7.51 2.00
C LEU A 186 20.36 7.22 2.22
N ASN A 187 20.64 6.11 2.92
CA ASN A 187 21.98 5.52 3.09
C ASN A 187 23.06 6.39 3.76
N GLY A 188 22.68 7.45 4.48
CA GLY A 188 23.61 8.41 5.08
C GLY A 188 24.18 9.43 4.09
N GLU A 189 23.70 9.45 2.84
CA GLU A 189 24.22 10.31 1.77
C GLU A 189 23.43 11.62 1.63
N GLY A 190 22.26 11.74 2.26
CA GLY A 190 21.49 12.97 2.25
C GLY A 190 19.99 12.77 2.40
N GLU A 191 19.30 13.90 2.57
CA GLU A 191 17.84 13.91 2.57
C GLU A 191 17.29 13.51 1.20
N ALA A 192 16.15 12.80 1.21
CA ALA A 192 15.52 12.34 -0.01
C ALA A 192 13.99 12.44 0.08
N VAL A 193 13.33 12.27 -1.06
CA VAL A 193 11.87 12.23 -1.17
C VAL A 193 11.45 10.81 -1.50
N GLY A 194 10.49 10.25 -0.76
CA GLY A 194 10.00 8.90 -1.01
C GLY A 194 8.50 8.79 -1.08
N GLY A 195 8.06 7.63 -1.55
CA GLY A 195 6.66 7.21 -1.55
C GLY A 195 6.52 5.87 -0.84
N VAL A 196 5.46 5.76 -0.03
CA VAL A 196 5.05 4.50 0.60
C VAL A 196 3.71 4.09 -0.02
N ILE A 197 3.68 2.90 -0.59
CA ILE A 197 2.48 2.29 -1.13
C ILE A 197 1.76 1.56 -0.02
N VAL A 198 0.55 2.03 0.27
CA VAL A 198 -0.33 1.45 1.27
C VAL A 198 -1.44 0.67 0.55
N MET A 199 -1.38 -0.64 0.69
CA MET A 199 -2.38 -1.57 0.15
C MET A 199 -3.70 -1.46 0.91
N ARG A 200 -4.82 -1.61 0.19
CA ARG A 200 -6.15 -1.71 0.77
C ARG A 200 -6.28 -2.96 1.65
N TYR A 201 -7.09 -2.86 2.69
CA TYR A 201 -7.36 -3.98 3.57
C TYR A 201 -7.96 -5.18 2.81
N GLY A 202 -7.47 -6.39 3.09
CA GLY A 202 -7.96 -7.63 2.50
C GLY A 202 -7.38 -7.98 1.12
N GLU A 203 -6.65 -7.07 0.48
CA GLU A 203 -6.02 -7.32 -0.83
C GLU A 203 -4.78 -8.22 -0.74
N ASN A 204 -4.36 -8.76 -1.88
CA ASN A 204 -3.14 -9.57 -1.99
C ASN A 204 -1.89 -8.70 -2.18
N ALA A 205 -1.00 -8.70 -1.19
CA ALA A 205 0.23 -7.91 -1.23
C ALA A 205 1.15 -8.25 -2.40
N SER A 206 1.30 -9.53 -2.76
CA SER A 206 2.17 -9.93 -3.87
C SER A 206 1.65 -9.42 -5.20
N GLU A 207 0.34 -9.49 -5.41
CA GLU A 207 -0.30 -9.04 -6.65
C GLU A 207 -0.23 -7.51 -6.78
N VAL A 208 -0.56 -6.78 -5.71
CA VAL A 208 -0.49 -5.31 -5.70
C VAL A 208 0.94 -4.83 -5.94
N ILE A 209 1.93 -5.44 -5.30
CA ILE A 209 3.35 -5.08 -5.53
C ILE A 209 3.76 -5.33 -6.98
N SER A 210 3.31 -6.44 -7.60
CA SER A 210 3.61 -6.71 -9.01
C SER A 210 3.05 -5.61 -9.91
N LYS A 211 1.76 -5.27 -9.76
CA LYS A 211 1.10 -4.21 -10.54
C LYS A 211 1.77 -2.85 -10.35
N VAL A 212 2.20 -2.55 -9.12
CA VAL A 212 2.92 -1.32 -8.79
C VAL A 212 4.28 -1.28 -9.47
N LYS A 213 5.05 -2.38 -9.45
CA LYS A 213 6.35 -2.46 -10.13
C LYS A 213 6.20 -2.26 -11.64
N ASP A 214 5.24 -2.94 -12.27
CA ASP A 214 4.96 -2.80 -13.70
C ASP A 214 4.63 -1.33 -14.04
N LYS A 215 3.78 -0.70 -13.22
CA LYS A 215 3.42 0.72 -13.39
C LYS A 215 4.63 1.64 -13.18
N LEU A 216 5.51 1.35 -12.22
CA LEU A 216 6.73 2.14 -11.98
C LEU A 216 7.71 2.04 -13.16
N GLU A 217 7.87 0.86 -13.76
CA GLU A 217 8.71 0.67 -14.96
C GLU A 217 8.18 1.49 -16.15
N ASP A 218 6.86 1.54 -16.34
CA ASP A 218 6.23 2.37 -17.35
C ASP A 218 6.48 3.87 -17.08
N LEU A 219 6.28 4.31 -15.84
CA LEU A 219 6.43 5.71 -15.42
C LEU A 219 7.88 6.17 -15.45
N GLN A 220 8.85 5.26 -15.31
CA GLN A 220 10.27 5.59 -15.30
C GLN A 220 10.70 6.30 -16.60
N ARG A 221 10.04 6.02 -17.72
CA ARG A 221 10.29 6.69 -19.01
C ARG A 221 9.73 8.12 -19.09
N SER A 222 8.80 8.47 -18.20
CA SER A 222 8.18 9.80 -18.12
C SER A 222 8.82 10.68 -17.06
N LEU A 223 9.81 10.17 -16.32
CA LEU A 223 10.53 10.96 -15.33
C LEU A 223 11.49 11.95 -16.02
N PRO A 224 11.76 13.10 -15.39
CA PRO A 224 12.80 14.01 -15.84
C PRO A 224 14.18 13.32 -15.92
N ASP A 225 15.03 13.78 -16.84
CA ASP A 225 16.37 13.26 -17.01
C ASP A 225 17.16 13.31 -15.69
N GLY A 226 17.77 12.18 -15.31
CA GLY A 226 18.55 12.05 -14.08
C GLY A 226 17.78 11.58 -12.85
N VAL A 227 16.44 11.63 -12.87
CA VAL A 227 15.59 11.13 -11.77
C VAL A 227 15.37 9.64 -11.90
N GLU A 228 15.76 8.90 -10.87
CA GLU A 228 15.59 7.45 -10.75
C GLU A 228 14.74 7.10 -9.52
N ILE A 229 13.96 6.02 -9.64
CA ILE A 229 13.19 5.44 -8.53
C ILE A 229 14.01 4.30 -7.93
N VAL A 230 14.46 4.49 -6.69
CA VAL A 230 15.23 3.49 -5.94
C VAL A 230 14.31 2.83 -4.93
N THR A 231 14.10 1.52 -5.06
CA THR A 231 13.32 0.75 -4.08
C THR A 231 14.05 0.67 -2.74
N THR A 232 13.36 1.01 -1.65
CA THR A 232 13.89 0.94 -0.28
C THR A 232 13.26 -0.17 0.55
N TYR A 233 12.01 -0.55 0.24
CA TYR A 233 11.33 -1.66 0.88
C TYR A 233 10.44 -2.39 -0.11
N ASP A 234 10.54 -3.72 -0.12
CA ASP A 234 9.73 -4.59 -0.97
C ASP A 234 9.33 -5.85 -0.23
N ARG A 235 8.06 -5.93 0.18
CA ARG A 235 7.52 -7.09 0.90
C ARG A 235 7.46 -8.35 0.04
N SER A 236 7.45 -8.24 -1.29
CA SER A 236 7.39 -9.43 -2.18
C SER A 236 8.60 -10.32 -2.02
N THR A 237 9.77 -9.76 -1.68
CA THR A 237 11.00 -10.53 -1.40
C THR A 237 10.81 -11.54 -0.26
N LEU A 238 10.19 -11.11 0.83
CA LEU A 238 9.88 -11.96 1.98
C LEU A 238 8.81 -13.00 1.64
N ILE A 239 7.78 -12.60 0.89
CA ILE A 239 6.70 -13.52 0.46
C ILE A 239 7.29 -14.64 -0.41
N ASN A 240 8.10 -14.29 -1.41
CA ASN A 240 8.72 -15.26 -2.30
C ASN A 240 9.68 -16.17 -1.54
N ALA A 241 10.53 -15.62 -0.66
CA ALA A 241 11.42 -16.43 0.16
C ALA A 241 10.66 -17.40 1.08
N ALA A 242 9.51 -17.00 1.63
CA ALA A 242 8.66 -17.87 2.45
C ALA A 242 8.01 -18.99 1.62
N VAL A 243 7.51 -18.67 0.42
CA VAL A 243 6.94 -19.65 -0.52
C VAL A 243 8.00 -20.64 -1.00
N ASP A 244 9.18 -20.17 -1.38
CA ASP A 244 10.30 -21.00 -1.79
C ASP A 244 10.77 -21.91 -0.65
N ASN A 245 10.82 -21.38 0.58
CA ASN A 245 11.14 -22.16 1.76
C ASN A 245 10.12 -23.28 1.97
N LEU A 246 8.82 -22.98 1.86
CA LEU A 246 7.78 -23.99 1.97
C LEU A 246 7.93 -25.07 0.90
N TRP A 247 8.08 -24.70 -0.37
CA TRP A 247 8.28 -25.68 -1.45
C TRP A 247 9.47 -26.58 -1.21
N LYS A 248 10.58 -26.00 -0.75
CA LYS A 248 11.77 -26.75 -0.38
C LYS A 248 11.50 -27.72 0.76
N LYS A 249 10.78 -27.30 1.80
CA LYS A 249 10.44 -28.16 2.95
C LYS A 249 9.46 -29.27 2.59
N LEU A 250 8.43 -28.97 1.81
CA LEU A 250 7.52 -29.98 1.28
C LEU A 250 8.26 -31.02 0.42
N ALA A 251 9.21 -30.58 -0.42
CA ALA A 251 10.03 -31.48 -1.21
C ALA A 251 10.97 -32.35 -0.34
N GLU A 252 11.63 -31.75 0.66
CA GLU A 252 12.46 -32.47 1.64
C GLU A 252 11.63 -33.53 2.38
N GLU A 253 10.45 -33.17 2.90
CA GLU A 253 9.53 -34.08 3.58
C GLU A 253 9.07 -35.21 2.65
N PHE A 254 8.66 -34.88 1.43
CA PHE A 254 8.26 -35.88 0.44
C PHE A 254 9.38 -36.89 0.15
N ILE A 255 10.62 -36.42 0.01
CA ILE A 255 11.79 -37.27 -0.22
C ILE A 255 12.07 -38.16 1.01
N VAL A 256 12.04 -37.60 2.22
CA VAL A 256 12.26 -38.36 3.45
C VAL A 256 11.19 -39.45 3.60
N VAL A 257 9.92 -39.11 3.41
CA VAL A 257 8.81 -40.07 3.45
C VAL A 257 9.00 -41.15 2.39
N ALA A 258 9.36 -40.79 1.15
CA ALA A 258 9.62 -41.76 0.10
C ALA A 258 10.77 -42.72 0.45
N ILE A 259 11.86 -42.22 1.04
CA ILE A 259 13.00 -43.04 1.49
C ILE A 259 12.58 -43.98 2.62
N VAL A 260 11.92 -43.48 3.66
CA VAL A 260 11.44 -44.28 4.79
C VAL A 260 10.49 -45.38 4.28
N CYS A 261 9.52 -45.02 3.44
CA CYS A 261 8.60 -45.99 2.86
C CYS A 261 9.32 -47.03 1.98
N ALA A 262 10.34 -46.65 1.21
CA ALA A 262 11.11 -47.57 0.40
C ALA A 262 11.92 -48.55 1.26
N LEU A 263 12.52 -48.07 2.36
CA LEU A 263 13.31 -48.89 3.28
C LEU A 263 12.46 -49.89 4.08
N PHE A 264 11.29 -49.47 4.58
CA PHE A 264 10.44 -50.33 5.41
C PHE A 264 9.60 -51.30 4.57
N LEU A 265 9.04 -50.86 3.44
CA LEU A 265 8.08 -51.68 2.69
C LEU A 265 8.72 -52.49 1.56
N PHE A 266 9.96 -52.17 1.13
CA PHE A 266 10.67 -52.80 0.01
C PHE A 266 9.85 -52.98 -1.29
N HIS A 267 8.73 -52.27 -1.42
CA HIS A 267 7.75 -52.44 -2.49
C HIS A 267 7.31 -51.07 -3.01
N ILE A 268 7.86 -50.69 -4.17
CA ILE A 268 7.73 -49.36 -4.78
C ILE A 268 6.27 -48.92 -4.96
N ARG A 269 5.37 -49.86 -5.29
CA ARG A 269 3.94 -49.51 -5.49
C ARG A 269 3.26 -49.09 -4.18
N SER A 270 3.68 -49.64 -3.05
CA SER A 270 3.13 -49.33 -1.72
C SER A 270 3.58 -47.93 -1.28
N SER A 271 4.86 -47.62 -1.49
CA SER A 271 5.43 -46.30 -1.24
C SER A 271 4.78 -45.21 -2.11
N LEU A 272 4.38 -45.54 -3.35
CA LEU A 272 3.71 -44.60 -4.24
C LEU A 272 2.31 -44.20 -3.76
N VAL A 273 1.59 -45.09 -3.06
CA VAL A 273 0.28 -44.76 -2.47
C VAL A 273 0.43 -43.71 -1.36
N ILE A 274 1.44 -43.85 -0.50
CA ILE A 274 1.76 -42.90 0.57
C ILE A 274 2.24 -41.57 -0.02
N ALA A 275 3.09 -41.64 -1.05
CA ALA A 275 3.54 -40.45 -1.76
C ALA A 275 2.37 -39.67 -2.39
N LEU A 276 1.34 -40.36 -2.89
CA LEU A 276 0.17 -39.71 -3.50
C LEU A 276 -0.80 -39.12 -2.47
N SER A 277 -0.87 -39.66 -1.24
CA SER A 277 -1.77 -39.12 -0.20
C SER A 277 -1.37 -37.72 0.24
N LEU A 278 -0.08 -37.39 0.20
CA LEU A 278 0.46 -36.07 0.56
C LEU A 278 -0.08 -34.93 -0.34
N PRO A 279 0.11 -34.94 -1.67
CA PRO A 279 -0.46 -33.93 -2.55
C PRO A 279 -1.99 -33.82 -2.43
N VAL A 280 -2.68 -34.95 -2.28
CA VAL A 280 -4.15 -34.97 -2.14
C VAL A 280 -4.60 -34.26 -0.86
N GLY A 281 -3.95 -34.55 0.28
CA GLY A 281 -4.25 -33.89 1.54
C GLY A 281 -3.94 -32.40 1.53
N ILE A 282 -2.82 -31.99 0.93
CA ILE A 282 -2.46 -30.59 0.76
C ILE A 282 -3.49 -29.87 -0.13
N LEU A 283 -3.87 -30.44 -1.27
CA LEU A 283 -4.89 -29.89 -2.15
C LEU A 283 -6.24 -29.74 -1.44
N ALA A 284 -6.65 -30.75 -0.66
CA ALA A 284 -7.87 -30.68 0.14
C ALA A 284 -7.81 -29.54 1.17
N ALA A 285 -6.68 -29.34 1.85
CA ALA A 285 -6.48 -28.22 2.76
C ALA A 285 -6.59 -26.87 2.04
N PHE A 286 -5.97 -26.71 0.87
CA PHE A 286 -6.09 -25.48 0.06
C PHE A 286 -7.52 -25.22 -0.42
N ILE A 287 -8.27 -26.25 -0.79
CA ILE A 287 -9.69 -26.11 -1.17
C ILE A 287 -10.51 -25.58 0.01
N VAL A 288 -10.31 -26.13 1.21
CA VAL A 288 -11.00 -25.67 2.42
C VAL A 288 -10.58 -24.25 2.78
N MET A 289 -9.28 -23.94 2.75
CA MET A 289 -8.78 -22.58 3.00
C MET A 289 -9.37 -21.55 2.03
N HIS A 290 -9.45 -21.89 0.74
CA HIS A 290 -10.05 -21.03 -0.27
C HIS A 290 -11.55 -20.81 0.01
N SER A 291 -12.28 -21.86 0.41
CA SER A 291 -13.70 -21.73 0.77
C SER A 291 -13.96 -20.86 2.01
N GLN A 292 -13.00 -20.80 2.93
CA GLN A 292 -13.07 -19.99 4.16
C GLN A 292 -12.48 -18.58 3.97
N GLY A 293 -11.85 -18.28 2.83
CA GLY A 293 -11.17 -17.02 2.59
C GLY A 293 -9.90 -16.83 3.43
N ILE A 294 -9.26 -17.93 3.88
CA ILE A 294 -8.03 -17.85 4.66
C ILE A 294 -6.84 -17.64 3.71
N ASN A 295 -6.11 -16.54 3.92
CA ASN A 295 -4.91 -16.23 3.17
C ASN A 295 -3.77 -17.22 3.45
N ALA A 296 -3.02 -17.58 2.41
CA ALA A 296 -1.81 -18.39 2.52
C ALA A 296 -0.66 -17.54 3.09
N ASN A 297 -0.48 -17.59 4.40
CA ASN A 297 0.60 -16.94 5.13
C ASN A 297 1.50 -17.97 5.83
N ILE A 298 2.61 -17.51 6.41
CA ILE A 298 3.60 -18.39 7.05
C ILE A 298 2.98 -19.27 8.14
N MET A 299 2.01 -18.76 8.91
CA MET A 299 1.35 -19.55 9.97
C MET A 299 0.41 -20.61 9.40
N SER A 300 -0.41 -20.27 8.41
CA SER A 300 -1.31 -21.26 7.77
C SER A 300 -0.52 -22.36 7.06
N LEU A 301 0.56 -21.98 6.37
CA LEU A 301 1.44 -22.92 5.68
C LEU A 301 2.24 -23.79 6.65
N GLY A 302 2.70 -23.22 7.77
CA GLY A 302 3.32 -23.96 8.86
C GLY A 302 2.37 -25.00 9.49
N GLY A 303 1.08 -24.68 9.59
CA GLY A 303 0.06 -25.64 10.03
C GLY A 303 -0.06 -26.85 9.10
N ILE A 304 -0.03 -26.62 7.78
CA ILE A 304 -0.03 -27.71 6.78
C ILE A 304 1.23 -28.58 6.94
N ALA A 305 2.40 -27.96 7.13
CA ALA A 305 3.66 -28.68 7.33
C ALA A 305 3.63 -29.58 8.58
N ILE A 306 3.07 -29.11 9.70
CA ILE A 306 2.89 -29.95 10.91
C ILE A 306 1.90 -31.10 10.65
N ALA A 307 0.80 -30.82 9.94
CA ALA A 307 -0.24 -31.81 9.66
C ALA A 307 0.25 -32.95 8.74
N ILE A 308 1.21 -32.67 7.85
CA ILE A 308 1.80 -33.66 6.94
C ILE A 308 2.41 -34.85 7.70
N GLY A 309 3.14 -34.59 8.80
CA GLY A 309 3.74 -35.65 9.60
C GLY A 309 2.71 -36.63 10.17
N ALA A 310 1.59 -36.11 10.70
CA ALA A 310 0.51 -36.93 11.22
C ALA A 310 -0.28 -37.65 10.12
N MET A 311 -0.47 -37.01 8.97
CA MET A 311 -1.20 -37.59 7.82
C MET A 311 -0.48 -38.81 7.25
N VAL A 312 0.85 -38.76 7.16
CA VAL A 312 1.67 -39.85 6.63
C VAL A 312 1.68 -41.05 7.57
N ASP A 313 1.68 -40.83 8.89
CA ASP A 313 1.67 -41.92 9.88
C ASP A 313 0.48 -42.86 9.68
N GLY A 314 -0.74 -42.31 9.56
CA GLY A 314 -1.93 -43.12 9.32
C GLY A 314 -1.87 -43.93 8.00
N ALA A 315 -1.32 -43.33 6.94
CA ALA A 315 -1.13 -44.03 5.67
C ALA A 315 -0.11 -45.18 5.78
N ILE A 316 0.98 -44.98 6.54
CA ILE A 316 1.99 -46.02 6.81
C ILE A 316 1.37 -47.17 7.60
N VAL A 317 0.68 -46.89 8.71
CA VAL A 317 0.09 -47.93 9.57
C VAL A 317 -0.91 -48.79 8.79
N MET A 318 -1.76 -48.18 7.96
CA MET A 318 -2.71 -48.91 7.12
C MET A 318 -2.01 -49.82 6.11
N ILE A 319 -0.97 -49.33 5.43
CA ILE A 319 -0.22 -50.11 4.44
C ILE A 319 0.62 -51.23 5.07
N GLU A 320 1.18 -50.99 6.25
CA GLU A 320 1.90 -51.99 7.03
C GLU A 320 0.96 -53.14 7.46
N SER A 321 -0.24 -52.81 7.93
CA SER A 321 -1.27 -53.81 8.24
C SER A 321 -1.63 -54.65 7.01
N VAL A 322 -1.79 -54.01 5.85
CA VAL A 322 -2.03 -54.71 4.58
C VAL A 322 -0.86 -55.65 4.25
N HIS A 323 0.39 -55.23 4.41
CA HIS A 323 1.56 -56.10 4.13
C HIS A 323 1.61 -57.29 5.08
N LYS A 324 1.40 -57.09 6.39
CA LYS A 324 1.34 -58.21 7.36
C LYS A 324 0.24 -59.22 7.06
N HIS A 325 -0.90 -58.77 6.55
CA HIS A 325 -1.98 -59.67 6.12
C HIS A 325 -1.63 -60.44 4.85
N ILE A 326 -0.93 -59.81 3.90
CA ILE A 326 -0.45 -60.43 2.66
C ILE A 326 0.63 -61.49 2.95
N GLU A 327 1.51 -61.26 3.93
CA GLU A 327 2.51 -62.26 4.35
C GLU A 327 1.86 -63.52 4.92
N ARG A 328 0.77 -63.37 5.67
CA ARG A 328 0.03 -64.50 6.27
C ARG A 328 -0.88 -65.22 5.27
N THR A 329 -1.42 -64.50 4.28
CA THR A 329 -2.34 -65.05 3.28
C THR A 329 -1.89 -64.66 1.87
N PRO A 330 -1.38 -65.61 1.06
CA PRO A 330 -0.90 -65.30 -0.29
C PRO A 330 -1.99 -64.65 -1.15
N LEU A 331 -1.63 -63.57 -1.83
CA LEU A 331 -2.52 -62.82 -2.71
C LEU A 331 -2.86 -63.64 -3.97
N THR A 332 -4.15 -63.78 -4.24
CA THR A 332 -4.72 -64.21 -5.51
C THR A 332 -5.73 -63.17 -5.99
N ASP A 333 -5.95 -63.05 -7.30
CA ASP A 333 -6.88 -62.06 -7.86
C ASP A 333 -8.30 -62.14 -7.29
N LYS A 334 -8.70 -63.30 -6.77
CA LYS A 334 -10.01 -63.51 -6.13
C LYS A 334 -10.06 -63.07 -4.66
N ASN A 335 -8.95 -63.09 -3.92
CA ASN A 335 -8.93 -62.78 -2.48
C ASN A 335 -8.40 -61.37 -2.16
N ARG A 336 -7.79 -60.68 -3.12
CA ARG A 336 -7.12 -59.38 -2.93
C ARG A 336 -8.00 -58.32 -2.27
N TRP A 337 -9.24 -58.18 -2.73
CA TRP A 337 -10.18 -57.21 -2.15
C TRP A 337 -10.52 -57.53 -0.69
N GLN A 338 -10.73 -58.81 -0.37
CA GLN A 338 -11.07 -59.26 0.98
C GLN A 338 -9.90 -59.10 1.96
N VAL A 339 -8.67 -59.39 1.51
CA VAL A 339 -7.47 -59.26 2.35
C VAL A 339 -7.19 -57.78 2.65
N ILE A 340 -7.29 -56.89 1.65
CA ILE A 340 -7.16 -55.44 1.87
C ILE A 340 -8.28 -54.91 2.78
N GLY A 341 -9.52 -55.34 2.56
CA GLY A 341 -10.66 -54.93 3.38
C GLY A 341 -10.51 -55.32 4.86
N LYS A 342 -10.10 -56.56 5.15
CA LYS A 342 -9.85 -57.01 6.54
C LYS A 342 -8.73 -56.23 7.23
N ALA A 343 -7.63 -55.98 6.51
CA ALA A 343 -6.53 -55.19 7.05
C ALA A 343 -6.95 -53.75 7.35
N ALA A 344 -7.83 -53.17 6.52
CA ALA A 344 -8.40 -51.84 6.74
C ALA A 344 -9.43 -51.83 7.88
N GLU A 345 -10.23 -52.88 8.08
CA GLU A 345 -11.19 -52.98 9.20
C GLU A 345 -10.50 -53.01 10.57
N GLU A 346 -9.36 -53.71 10.70
CA GLU A 346 -8.63 -53.80 11.98
C GLU A 346 -8.02 -52.46 12.41
N VAL A 347 -7.59 -51.63 11.45
CA VAL A 347 -6.85 -50.39 11.72
C VAL A 347 -7.67 -49.14 11.42
N GLY A 348 -8.81 -49.25 10.75
CA GLY A 348 -9.63 -48.11 10.36
C GLY A 348 -10.38 -47.42 11.50
N ALA A 349 -10.66 -48.12 12.60
CA ALA A 349 -11.23 -47.52 13.81
C ALA A 349 -10.20 -46.85 14.75
N PRO A 350 -8.97 -47.39 14.92
CA PRO A 350 -7.94 -46.76 15.75
C PRO A 350 -7.14 -45.64 15.07
N LEU A 351 -7.17 -45.51 13.74
CA LEU A 351 -6.67 -44.36 12.97
C LEU A 351 -7.74 -43.26 12.88
#